data_AF-A0A9W7BUF6-F1
#
_entry.id   AF-A0A9W7BUF6-F1
#
_cell.length_a   1.000
_cell.length_b   1.000
_cell.length_c   1.000
_cell.angle_alpha   90.00
_cell.angle_beta   90.00
_cell.angle_gamma   90.00
#
_symmetry.space_group_name_H-M   'P 1'
#
loop_
_entity.id
_entity.type
_entity.pdbx_description
1 polymer ?
#
loop_
_entity_poly.entity_id
_entity_poly.type
_entity_poly.pdbx_seq_one_letter_code
_entity_poly.pdbx_strand_id
1 'polypeptide(L)'
;MIRLKVLSTFFQTSEITTMIKISWPPIAFFAMPFKLPVSDAECLGSDGSGTLTYVSFFMYVWAPTAVFALMFLALSRSPPKSERRQALSSSLLFLAMLWYTPVLQMVGSMYDCFEDLERLNDDGSPQHFLVADPNLNCNPSGNFKVWRILVHINSYFVMMLVGLGFPAGIYYKVKQLKQDNKLTADSSFTSLYQYYTPDMPFFEVVHMIRKALLILFMSTLATYPIAQAVLCFIVNAGFIAILWWTKPLIFFPCTLVKN
;
A
#
# COMPACT_ATOMS: atom_id res chain seq x y z
N MET A 1 6.06 4.84 -20.80
CA MET A 1 5.95 5.18 -19.36
C MET A 1 4.56 5.66 -18.93
N ILE A 2 3.88 6.58 -19.64
CA ILE A 2 2.51 7.04 -19.29
C ILE A 2 1.53 5.88 -19.06
N ARG A 3 1.54 4.88 -19.96
CA ARG A 3 0.68 3.68 -19.84
C ARG A 3 0.92 2.89 -18.55
N LEU A 4 2.18 2.77 -18.11
CA LEU A 4 2.53 2.09 -16.86
C LEU A 4 2.03 2.88 -15.63
N LYS A 5 2.07 4.21 -15.67
CA LYS A 5 1.58 5.06 -14.57
C LYS A 5 0.05 5.09 -14.46
N VAL A 6 -0.63 5.19 -15.60
CA VAL A 6 -2.10 5.06 -15.65
C VAL A 6 -2.52 3.69 -15.11
N LEU A 7 -1.78 2.64 -15.50
CA LEU A 7 -2.02 1.29 -15.02
C LEU A 7 -1.74 1.13 -13.52
N SER A 8 -0.64 1.67 -12.99
CA SER A 8 -0.36 1.61 -11.54
C SER A 8 -1.36 2.41 -10.73
N THR A 9 -1.76 3.58 -11.21
CA THR A 9 -2.79 4.40 -10.56
C THR A 9 -4.14 3.69 -10.59
N PHE A 10 -4.50 3.09 -11.73
CA PHE A 10 -5.71 2.28 -11.87
C PHE A 10 -5.73 1.12 -10.88
N PHE A 11 -4.65 0.34 -10.79
CA PHE A 11 -4.58 -0.77 -9.83
C PHE A 11 -4.65 -0.28 -8.38
N GLN A 12 -3.86 0.73 -8.02
CA GLN A 12 -3.88 1.27 -6.66
C GLN A 12 -5.23 1.89 -6.28
N THR A 13 -5.94 2.53 -7.21
CA THR A 13 -7.29 3.06 -6.98
C THR A 13 -8.32 1.95 -6.90
N SER A 14 -8.23 0.94 -7.77
CA SER A 14 -9.11 -0.23 -7.76
C SER A 14 -8.98 -1.00 -6.43
N GLU A 15 -7.77 -1.12 -5.91
CA GLU A 15 -7.50 -1.71 -4.60
C GLU A 15 -8.12 -0.91 -3.46
N ILE A 16 -7.98 0.42 -3.44
CA ILE A 16 -8.64 1.27 -2.42
C ILE A 16 -10.16 1.11 -2.50
N THR A 17 -10.74 1.05 -3.70
CA THR A 17 -12.19 0.82 -3.85
C THR A 17 -12.62 -0.57 -3.40
N THR A 18 -11.71 -1.52 -3.25
CA THR A 18 -12.03 -2.81 -2.65
C THR A 18 -12.10 -2.80 -1.12
N MET A 19 -11.65 -1.72 -0.46
CA MET A 19 -12.00 -1.48 0.95
C MET A 19 -13.45 -1.01 1.13
N ILE A 20 -14.07 -0.50 0.07
CA ILE A 20 -15.47 -0.09 0.09
C ILE A 20 -16.30 -1.34 -0.21
N LYS A 21 -17.35 -1.62 0.60
CA LYS A 21 -18.26 -2.76 0.42
C LYS A 21 -19.02 -2.68 -0.90
N ILE A 22 -18.38 -3.11 -1.98
CA ILE A 22 -18.96 -3.29 -3.31
C ILE A 22 -18.66 -4.73 -3.71
N SER A 23 -19.67 -5.45 -4.20
CA SER A 23 -19.50 -6.81 -4.70
C SER A 23 -18.70 -6.79 -6.01
N TRP A 24 -17.40 -7.05 -5.91
CA TRP A 24 -16.52 -7.16 -7.07
C TRP A 24 -16.64 -8.56 -7.71
N PRO A 25 -16.60 -8.68 -9.05
CA PRO A 25 -16.56 -9.98 -9.69
C PRO A 25 -15.22 -10.69 -9.38
N PRO A 26 -15.19 -12.01 -9.16
CA PRO A 26 -13.97 -12.77 -8.81
C PRO A 26 -12.79 -12.52 -9.77
N ILE A 27 -13.07 -12.33 -11.06
CA ILE A 27 -12.05 -12.05 -12.08
C ILE A 27 -11.31 -10.72 -11.86
N ALA A 28 -11.95 -9.73 -11.22
CA ALA A 28 -11.29 -8.48 -10.86
C ALA A 28 -10.23 -8.69 -9.77
N PHE A 29 -10.43 -9.66 -8.87
CA PHE A 29 -9.45 -10.01 -7.83
C PHE A 29 -8.20 -10.67 -8.41
N PHE A 30 -8.36 -11.57 -9.39
CA PHE A 30 -7.23 -12.18 -10.11
C PHE A 30 -6.45 -11.19 -10.97
N ALA A 31 -7.08 -10.11 -11.41
CA ALA A 31 -6.44 -9.09 -12.22
C ALA A 31 -5.63 -8.07 -11.39
N MET A 32 -5.84 -8.00 -10.06
CA MET A 32 -5.12 -7.08 -9.19
C MET A 32 -3.77 -7.66 -8.77
N PRO A 33 -2.64 -7.02 -9.15
CA PRO A 33 -1.32 -7.50 -8.80
C PRO A 33 -1.12 -7.41 -7.28
N PHE A 34 -0.54 -8.45 -6.69
CA PHE A 34 -0.31 -8.52 -5.25
C PHE A 34 -1.59 -8.40 -4.41
N LYS A 35 -2.77 -8.80 -4.89
CA LYS A 35 -3.94 -8.97 -4.01
C LYS A 35 -4.06 -10.44 -3.57
N LEU A 36 -4.34 -10.68 -2.30
CA LEU A 36 -4.63 -12.04 -1.84
C LEU A 36 -6.00 -12.49 -2.39
N PRO A 37 -6.07 -13.65 -3.05
CA PRO A 37 -7.32 -14.13 -3.65
C PRO A 37 -8.31 -14.73 -2.64
N VAL A 38 -7.97 -14.78 -1.33
CA VAL A 38 -8.78 -15.44 -0.30
C VAL A 38 -8.85 -14.54 0.95
N SER A 39 -10.06 -14.16 1.35
CA SER A 39 -10.37 -13.38 2.57
C SER A 39 -9.90 -14.08 3.85
N ASP A 40 -9.90 -15.41 3.88
CA ASP A 40 -9.43 -16.25 4.99
C ASP A 40 -7.96 -16.00 5.37
N ALA A 41 -7.15 -15.49 4.43
CA ALA A 41 -5.76 -15.13 4.67
C ALA A 41 -5.58 -13.74 5.34
N GLU A 42 -6.67 -12.95 5.44
CA GLU A 42 -6.67 -11.60 6.01
C GLU A 42 -7.09 -11.58 7.49
N CYS A 43 -7.76 -12.62 8.00
CA CYS A 43 -8.19 -12.69 9.40
C CYS A 43 -7.18 -13.41 10.31
N LEU A 44 -6.39 -12.67 11.09
CA LEU A 44 -5.49 -13.26 12.11
C LEU A 44 -6.22 -13.71 13.39
N GLY A 45 -7.53 -13.48 13.47
CA GLY A 45 -8.37 -13.83 14.60
C GLY A 45 -9.16 -15.14 14.44
N SER A 46 -9.08 -15.82 13.30
CA SER A 46 -9.88 -17.02 13.01
C SER A 46 -9.32 -18.32 13.58
N ASP A 47 -10.19 -19.06 14.26
CA ASP A 47 -9.97 -20.41 14.81
C ASP A 47 -9.77 -21.50 13.73
N GLY A 48 -10.07 -21.21 12.46
CA GLY A 48 -10.16 -22.23 11.42
C GLY A 48 -8.85 -22.63 10.71
N SER A 49 -7.79 -21.81 10.77
CA SER A 49 -6.63 -22.02 9.87
C SER A 49 -5.31 -21.40 10.36
N GLY A 50 -5.14 -21.30 11.69
CA GLY A 50 -4.04 -20.59 12.38
C GLY A 50 -2.72 -20.51 11.62
N THR A 51 -2.02 -21.62 11.38
CA THR A 51 -0.69 -21.60 10.75
C THR A 51 -0.69 -21.14 9.28
N LEU A 52 -1.69 -21.54 8.48
CA LEU A 52 -1.71 -21.22 7.05
C LEU A 52 -1.94 -19.72 6.82
N THR A 53 -2.76 -19.09 7.66
CA THR A 53 -3.01 -17.64 7.62
C THR A 53 -1.75 -16.86 7.98
N TYR A 54 -1.04 -17.23 9.05
CA TYR A 54 0.25 -16.60 9.40
C TYR A 54 1.29 -16.79 8.29
N VAL A 55 1.42 -17.99 7.73
CA VAL A 55 2.34 -18.26 6.61
C VAL A 55 1.97 -17.43 5.39
N SER A 56 0.69 -17.28 5.09
CA SER A 56 0.20 -16.45 3.98
C SER A 56 0.57 -14.97 4.18
N PHE A 57 0.42 -14.45 5.41
CA PHE A 57 0.91 -13.11 5.76
C PHE A 57 2.41 -12.95 5.51
N PHE A 58 3.23 -13.86 6.02
CA PHE A 58 4.68 -13.78 5.82
C PHE A 58 5.08 -13.94 4.36
N MET A 59 4.45 -14.84 3.61
CA MET A 59 4.71 -15.01 2.18
C MET A 59 4.36 -13.76 1.40
N TYR A 60 3.25 -13.12 1.70
CA TYR A 60 2.81 -11.91 1.01
C TYR A 60 3.72 -10.71 1.25
N VAL A 61 4.29 -10.58 2.46
CA VAL A 61 5.25 -9.52 2.77
C VAL A 61 6.66 -9.87 2.26
N TRP A 62 7.15 -11.06 2.57
CA TRP A 62 8.56 -11.42 2.37
C TRP A 62 8.88 -11.96 0.99
N ALA A 63 7.95 -12.60 0.27
CA ALA A 63 8.24 -13.08 -1.08
C ALA A 63 8.48 -11.92 -2.07
N PRO A 64 7.64 -10.87 -2.13
CA PRO A 64 7.94 -9.68 -2.93
C PRO A 64 9.24 -8.99 -2.49
N THR A 65 9.47 -8.89 -1.17
CA THR A 65 10.71 -8.32 -0.62
C THR A 65 11.95 -9.09 -1.08
N ALA A 66 11.91 -10.42 -1.09
CA ALA A 66 12.98 -11.27 -1.60
C ALA A 66 13.21 -11.06 -3.10
N VAL A 67 12.13 -10.95 -3.90
CA VAL A 67 12.23 -10.62 -5.33
C VAL A 67 12.89 -9.25 -5.52
N PHE A 68 12.50 -8.24 -4.74
CA PHE A 68 13.13 -6.91 -4.81
C PHE A 68 14.60 -6.94 -4.41
N ALA A 69 14.96 -7.71 -3.39
CA ALA A 69 16.35 -7.90 -2.99
C ALA A 69 17.17 -8.55 -4.12
N LEU A 70 16.65 -9.59 -4.77
CA LEU A 70 17.30 -10.23 -5.92
C LEU A 70 17.44 -9.27 -7.12
N MET A 71 16.40 -8.49 -7.42
CA MET A 71 16.46 -7.45 -8.45
C MET A 71 17.47 -6.36 -8.12
N PHE A 72 17.57 -5.96 -6.85
CA PHE A 72 18.55 -4.97 -6.40
C PHE A 72 19.98 -5.51 -6.48
N LEU A 73 20.21 -6.79 -6.14
CA LEU A 73 21.50 -7.45 -6.34
C LEU A 73 21.87 -7.56 -7.82
N ALA A 74 20.91 -7.87 -8.69
CA ALA A 74 21.12 -7.86 -10.14
C ALA A 74 21.47 -6.44 -10.64
N LEU A 75 20.82 -5.41 -10.09
CA LEU A 75 21.06 -4.01 -10.40
C LEU A 75 22.46 -3.56 -9.96
N SER A 76 22.89 -3.93 -8.76
CA SER A 76 24.20 -3.56 -8.21
C SER A 76 25.37 -4.20 -8.96
N ARG A 77 25.16 -5.40 -9.51
CA ARG A 77 26.12 -6.10 -10.37
C ARG A 77 26.12 -5.61 -11.83
N SER A 78 25.12 -4.85 -12.26
CA SER A 78 25.00 -4.39 -13.64
C SER A 78 25.89 -3.15 -13.89
N PRO A 79 26.60 -3.09 -15.04
CA PRO A 79 27.48 -1.97 -15.34
C PRO A 79 26.70 -0.65 -15.39
N PRO A 80 27.30 0.46 -14.89
CA PRO A 80 26.67 1.77 -14.92
C PRO A 80 26.36 2.17 -16.37
N LYS A 81 25.19 2.78 -16.59
CA LYS A 81 24.66 3.22 -17.91
C LYS A 81 24.26 2.12 -18.91
N SER A 82 24.21 0.84 -18.51
CA SER A 82 23.65 -0.19 -19.41
C SER A 82 22.12 -0.08 -19.52
N GLU A 83 21.57 -0.32 -20.72
CA GLU A 83 20.11 -0.37 -20.95
C GLU A 83 19.43 -1.38 -20.01
N ARG A 84 20.08 -2.53 -19.78
CA ARG A 84 19.61 -3.55 -18.83
C ARG A 84 19.48 -3.01 -17.41
N ARG A 85 20.42 -2.17 -16.94
CA ARG A 85 20.36 -1.55 -15.61
C ARG A 85 19.21 -0.55 -15.52
N GLN A 86 18.98 0.23 -16.57
CA GLN A 86 17.87 1.20 -16.62
C GLN A 86 16.51 0.49 -16.65
N ALA A 87 16.38 -0.58 -17.44
CA ALA A 87 15.18 -1.42 -17.49
C ALA A 87 14.90 -2.08 -16.13
N LEU A 88 15.90 -2.73 -15.52
CA LEU A 88 15.77 -3.35 -14.19
C LEU A 88 15.39 -2.34 -13.12
N SER A 89 16.00 -1.16 -13.13
CA SER A 89 15.68 -0.11 -12.16
C SER A 89 14.28 0.45 -12.33
N SER A 90 13.81 0.59 -13.58
CA SER A 90 12.45 1.05 -13.87
C SER A 90 11.41 -0.01 -13.47
N SER A 91 11.66 -1.29 -13.76
CA SER A 91 10.80 -2.40 -13.35
C SER A 91 10.75 -2.56 -11.83
N LEU A 92 11.89 -2.42 -11.14
CA LEU A 92 11.95 -2.47 -9.68
C LEU A 92 11.09 -1.37 -9.05
N LEU A 93 11.23 -0.13 -9.54
CA LEU A 93 10.46 1.00 -9.03
C LEU A 93 8.96 0.82 -9.33
N PHE A 94 8.60 0.34 -10.52
CA PHE A 94 7.22 0.07 -10.89
C PHE A 94 6.58 -1.03 -10.02
N LEU A 95 7.27 -2.16 -9.82
CA LEU A 95 6.78 -3.25 -8.99
C LEU A 95 6.67 -2.84 -7.52
N ALA A 96 7.63 -2.06 -7.00
CA ALA A 96 7.57 -1.53 -5.64
C ALA A 96 6.38 -0.56 -5.48
N MET A 97 6.07 0.26 -6.48
CA MET A 97 4.89 1.12 -6.48
C MET A 97 3.59 0.33 -6.52
N LEU A 98 3.53 -0.76 -7.29
CA LEU A 98 2.36 -1.66 -7.31
C LEU A 98 2.18 -2.37 -5.98
N TRP A 99 3.26 -2.84 -5.34
CA TRP A 99 3.21 -3.55 -4.06
C TRP A 99 2.96 -2.65 -2.85
N TYR A 100 3.30 -1.35 -2.93
CA TYR A 100 3.20 -0.40 -1.81
C TYR A 100 1.80 -0.29 -1.21
N THR A 101 0.77 -0.15 -2.05
CA THR A 101 -0.60 0.00 -1.53
C THR A 101 -1.12 -1.33 -0.97
N PRO A 102 -1.07 -2.47 -1.70
CA PRO A 102 -1.53 -3.76 -1.22
C PRO A 102 -0.90 -4.20 0.10
N VAL A 103 0.40 -3.96 0.30
CA VAL A 103 1.07 -4.38 1.54
C VAL A 103 0.62 -3.57 2.75
N LEU A 104 0.40 -2.26 2.57
CA LEU A 104 -0.13 -1.42 3.63
C LEU A 104 -1.59 -1.77 3.91
N GLN A 105 -2.40 -2.01 2.88
CA GLN A 105 -3.79 -2.39 3.02
C GLN A 105 -3.94 -3.70 3.79
N MET A 106 -3.18 -4.73 3.43
CA MET A 106 -3.17 -5.99 4.17
C MET A 106 -2.80 -5.76 5.64
N VAL A 107 -1.82 -4.89 5.89
CA VAL A 107 -1.42 -4.56 7.26
C VAL A 107 -2.49 -3.80 8.03
N GLY A 108 -3.32 -3.02 7.34
CA GLY A 108 -4.42 -2.27 7.93
C GLY A 108 -5.69 -3.09 8.13
N SER A 109 -6.07 -3.93 7.16
CA SER A 109 -7.33 -4.70 7.16
C SER A 109 -7.30 -5.91 8.09
N MET A 110 -6.12 -6.40 8.46
CA MET A 110 -5.99 -7.57 9.36
C MET A 110 -6.56 -7.35 10.78
N TYR A 111 -6.85 -6.09 11.15
CA TYR A 111 -7.42 -5.70 12.45
C TYR A 111 -8.87 -5.22 12.35
N ASP A 112 -9.45 -5.20 11.15
CA ASP A 112 -10.79 -4.63 10.94
C ASP A 112 -11.85 -5.69 11.20
N CYS A 113 -12.19 -5.87 12.48
CA CYS A 113 -13.24 -6.77 12.94
C CYS A 113 -14.39 -5.95 13.56
N PHE A 114 -15.62 -6.39 13.35
CA PHE A 114 -16.81 -5.81 13.95
C PHE A 114 -17.41 -6.77 14.99
N GLU A 115 -17.98 -6.20 16.05
CA GLU A 115 -18.70 -6.95 17.07
C GLU A 115 -20.11 -7.31 16.59
N ASP A 116 -20.48 -8.58 16.69
CA ASP A 116 -21.83 -9.07 16.49
C ASP A 116 -22.48 -9.34 17.86
N LEU A 117 -23.41 -8.45 18.24
CA LEU A 117 -24.11 -8.50 19.51
C LEU A 117 -25.16 -9.63 19.57
N GLU A 118 -25.53 -10.22 18.43
CA GLU A 118 -26.52 -11.29 18.36
C GLU A 118 -25.90 -12.67 18.57
N ARG A 119 -24.60 -12.82 18.28
CA ARG A 119 -23.85 -14.07 18.43
C ARG A 119 -22.91 -13.98 19.62
N LEU A 120 -23.21 -14.74 20.67
CA LEU A 120 -22.41 -14.78 21.89
C LEU A 120 -21.51 -16.02 21.92
N ASN A 121 -20.32 -15.88 22.49
CA ASN A 121 -19.46 -16.98 22.89
C ASN A 121 -20.04 -17.73 24.10
N ASP A 122 -19.45 -18.90 24.39
CA ASP A 122 -19.82 -19.72 25.57
C ASP A 122 -19.67 -18.98 26.91
N ASP A 123 -18.85 -17.91 26.95
CA ASP A 123 -18.65 -17.04 28.12
C ASP A 123 -19.61 -15.81 28.16
N GLY A 124 -20.53 -15.71 27.19
CA GLY A 124 -21.47 -14.59 27.06
C GLY A 124 -20.88 -13.32 26.46
N SER A 125 -19.64 -13.34 25.95
CA SER A 125 -19.03 -12.22 25.22
C SER A 125 -19.48 -12.17 23.76
N PRO A 126 -19.63 -10.98 23.13
CA PRO A 126 -19.98 -10.87 21.72
C PRO A 126 -18.89 -11.43 20.81
N GLN A 127 -19.30 -12.10 19.74
CA GLN A 127 -18.39 -12.62 18.73
C GLN A 127 -17.91 -11.49 17.81
N HIS A 128 -16.61 -11.47 17.52
CA HIS A 128 -16.03 -10.54 16.56
C HIS A 128 -15.94 -11.23 15.21
N PHE A 129 -16.29 -10.54 14.13
CA PHE A 129 -16.17 -11.06 12.77
C PHE A 129 -15.35 -10.11 11.90
N LEU A 130 -14.64 -10.63 10.91
CA LEU A 130 -13.85 -9.77 10.01
C LEU A 130 -14.80 -8.92 9.14
N VAL A 131 -14.53 -7.62 9.02
CA VAL A 131 -15.34 -6.71 8.19
C VAL A 131 -15.29 -7.11 6.70
N ALA A 132 -14.14 -7.62 6.24
CA ALA A 132 -13.95 -8.10 4.88
C ALA A 132 -14.67 -9.43 4.59
N ASP A 133 -14.87 -10.28 5.60
CA ASP A 133 -15.62 -11.54 5.48
C ASP A 133 -16.36 -11.88 6.78
N PRO A 134 -17.68 -11.63 6.83
CA PRO A 134 -18.51 -11.88 8.01
C PRO A 134 -18.62 -13.36 8.42
N ASN A 135 -18.09 -14.29 7.62
CA ASN A 135 -18.07 -15.72 7.96
C ASN A 135 -16.83 -16.09 8.79
N LEU A 136 -15.85 -15.19 8.90
CA LEU A 136 -14.62 -15.41 9.66
C LEU A 136 -14.75 -14.80 11.06
N ASN A 137 -14.74 -15.67 12.07
CA ASN A 137 -14.63 -15.26 13.46
C ASN A 137 -13.24 -14.65 13.73
N CYS A 138 -13.15 -13.52 14.43
CA CYS A 138 -11.93 -12.84 14.83
C CYS A 138 -11.56 -13.07 16.31
N ASN A 139 -12.32 -13.90 17.04
CA ASN A 139 -12.16 -14.04 18.47
C ASN A 139 -10.77 -14.60 18.84
N PRO A 140 -10.05 -13.95 19.76
CA PRO A 140 -8.72 -14.39 20.12
C PRO A 140 -8.73 -15.67 20.96
N SER A 141 -8.81 -16.85 20.34
CA SER A 141 -8.70 -18.13 21.06
C SER A 141 -7.24 -18.61 21.20
N GLY A 142 -6.98 -19.40 22.24
CA GLY A 142 -5.66 -19.69 22.78
C GLY A 142 -4.87 -20.78 22.05
N ASN A 143 -3.68 -20.40 21.56
CA ASN A 143 -2.37 -21.10 21.64
C ASN A 143 -1.32 -20.47 20.70
N PHE A 144 -1.72 -19.55 19.82
CA PHE A 144 -0.83 -18.90 18.83
C PHE A 144 -0.34 -17.50 19.24
N LYS A 145 -0.18 -17.23 20.55
CA LYS A 145 0.28 -15.91 21.06
C LYS A 145 1.58 -15.43 20.42
N VAL A 146 2.53 -16.35 20.19
CA VAL A 146 3.83 -16.03 19.58
C VAL A 146 3.68 -15.55 18.13
N TRP A 147 2.86 -16.24 17.32
CA TRP A 147 2.63 -15.87 15.92
C TRP A 147 1.95 -14.50 15.79
N ARG A 148 0.98 -14.22 16.65
CA ARG A 148 0.33 -12.90 16.71
C ARG A 148 1.33 -11.78 17.04
N ILE A 149 2.19 -11.98 18.04
CA ILE A 149 3.26 -11.02 18.38
C ILE A 149 4.20 -10.79 17.19
N LEU A 150 4.62 -11.87 16.52
CA LEU A 150 5.49 -11.77 15.34
C LEU A 150 4.82 -10.97 14.22
N VAL A 151 3.53 -11.18 13.96
CA VAL A 151 2.80 -10.39 12.95
C VAL A 151 2.68 -8.93 13.36
N HIS A 152 2.40 -8.60 14.62
CA HIS A 152 2.38 -7.22 15.10
C HIS A 152 3.73 -6.52 14.87
N ILE A 153 4.82 -7.17 15.25
CA ILE A 153 6.18 -6.64 15.06
C ILE A 153 6.45 -6.39 13.57
N ASN A 154 6.14 -7.37 12.71
CA ASN A 154 6.32 -7.23 11.27
C ASN A 154 5.45 -6.14 10.66
N SER A 155 4.20 -6.03 11.10
CA SER A 155 3.25 -4.99 10.69
C SER A 155 3.79 -3.59 10.99
N TYR A 156 4.34 -3.39 12.19
CA TYR A 156 4.99 -2.15 12.57
C TYR A 156 6.20 -1.85 11.69
N PHE A 157 7.06 -2.85 11.43
CA PHE A 157 8.20 -2.69 10.52
C PHE A 157 7.78 -2.36 9.10
N VAL A 158 6.74 -3.01 8.56
CA VAL A 158 6.19 -2.70 7.23
C VAL A 158 5.69 -1.25 7.19
N MET A 159 4.93 -0.82 8.20
CA MET A 159 4.42 0.54 8.25
C MET A 159 5.55 1.59 8.33
N MET A 160 6.58 1.34 9.14
CA MET A 160 7.72 2.24 9.28
C MET A 160 8.63 2.25 8.04
N LEU A 161 9.05 1.08 7.56
CA LEU A 161 10.02 0.94 6.48
C LEU A 161 9.39 1.15 5.11
N VAL A 162 8.26 0.49 4.85
CA VAL A 162 7.54 0.61 3.57
C VAL A 162 6.67 1.86 3.62
N GLY A 163 5.79 2.00 4.60
CA GLY A 163 4.82 3.10 4.66
C GLY A 163 5.46 4.49 4.66
N LEU A 164 6.46 4.72 5.50
CA LEU A 164 7.15 6.02 5.63
C LEU A 164 8.54 6.03 4.99
N GLY A 165 9.34 4.99 5.21
CA GLY A 165 10.74 4.93 4.76
C GLY A 165 10.88 4.92 3.24
N PHE A 166 10.04 4.19 2.52
CA PHE A 166 10.10 4.12 1.06
C PHE A 166 9.75 5.47 0.39
N PRO A 167 8.64 6.15 0.72
CA PRO A 167 8.38 7.50 0.23
C PRO A 167 9.49 8.50 0.60
N ALA A 168 9.99 8.45 1.83
CA ALA A 168 11.09 9.33 2.27
C ALA A 168 12.37 9.06 1.45
N GLY A 169 12.71 7.80 1.19
CA GLY A 169 13.85 7.42 0.36
C GLY A 169 13.73 7.94 -1.07
N ILE A 170 12.55 7.84 -1.68
CA ILE A 170 12.26 8.43 -2.99
C ILE A 170 12.45 9.95 -2.92
N TYR A 171 11.88 10.62 -1.92
CA TYR A 171 12.01 12.06 -1.74
C TYR A 171 13.47 12.52 -1.68
N TYR A 172 14.28 11.91 -0.81
CA TYR A 172 15.68 12.28 -0.66
C TYR A 172 16.48 12.03 -1.94
N LYS A 173 16.25 10.90 -2.63
CA LYS A 173 16.93 10.59 -3.89
C LYS A 173 16.55 11.54 -5.02
N VAL A 174 15.27 11.84 -5.16
CA VAL A 174 14.77 12.80 -6.15
C VAL A 174 15.32 14.21 -5.86
N LYS A 175 15.35 14.63 -4.59
CA LYS A 175 15.93 15.91 -4.18
C LYS A 175 17.43 15.98 -4.51
N GLN A 176 18.18 14.94 -4.21
CA GLN A 176 19.61 14.85 -4.53
C GLN A 176 19.85 14.92 -6.05
N LEU A 177 19.09 14.16 -6.85
CA LEU A 177 19.21 14.17 -8.31
C LEU A 177 18.84 15.52 -8.92
N LYS A 178 17.88 16.24 -8.33
CA LYS A 178 17.52 17.61 -8.72
C LYS A 178 18.65 18.58 -8.40
N GLN A 179 19.21 18.54 -7.20
CA GLN A 179 20.35 19.39 -6.79
C GLN A 179 21.60 19.15 -7.66
N ASP A 180 21.81 17.91 -8.08
CA ASP A 180 22.92 17.52 -8.95
C ASP A 180 22.68 17.81 -10.45
N ASN A 181 21.52 18.34 -10.86
CA ASN A 181 21.09 18.46 -12.26
C ASN A 181 21.15 17.13 -13.05
N LYS A 182 21.03 15.99 -12.37
CA LYS A 182 21.05 14.63 -12.96
C LYS A 182 19.65 14.02 -13.14
N LEU A 183 18.61 14.79 -12.81
CA LEU A 183 17.21 14.39 -13.00
C LEU A 183 16.82 14.57 -14.47
N THR A 184 17.42 13.77 -15.35
CA THR A 184 17.15 13.74 -16.79
C THR A 184 16.12 12.67 -17.13
N ALA A 185 15.59 12.69 -18.36
CA ALA A 185 14.70 11.68 -18.92
C ALA A 185 15.21 10.23 -18.76
N ASP A 186 16.53 10.05 -18.70
CA ASP A 186 17.14 8.74 -18.61
C ASP A 186 17.23 8.19 -17.18
N SER A 187 16.86 8.99 -16.17
CA SER A 187 16.88 8.53 -14.78
C SER A 187 15.78 7.49 -14.51
N SER A 188 16.04 6.53 -13.63
CA SER A 188 15.01 5.56 -13.24
C SER A 188 13.85 6.16 -12.45
N PHE A 189 14.06 7.37 -11.91
CA PHE A 189 13.05 8.16 -11.18
C PHE A 189 12.25 9.05 -12.13
N THR A 190 12.56 9.03 -13.43
CA THR A 190 11.86 9.79 -14.45
C THR A 190 10.36 9.46 -14.47
N SER A 191 9.95 8.22 -14.25
CA SER A 191 8.53 7.85 -14.16
C SER A 191 7.76 8.61 -13.05
N LEU A 192 8.46 9.02 -11.99
CA LEU A 192 7.93 9.81 -10.88
C LEU A 192 7.96 11.32 -11.18
N TYR A 193 8.92 11.75 -12.01
CA TYR A 193 9.23 13.15 -12.28
C TYR A 193 8.65 13.73 -13.59
N GLN A 194 8.79 13.02 -14.71
CA GLN A 194 8.76 13.57 -16.08
C GLN A 194 7.44 14.19 -16.54
N TYR A 195 6.38 14.06 -15.75
CA TYR A 195 5.03 14.47 -16.14
C TYR A 195 4.38 15.42 -15.12
N TYR A 196 5.08 15.77 -14.05
CA TYR A 196 4.71 16.86 -13.16
C TYR A 196 5.69 18.01 -13.36
N THR A 197 5.26 19.23 -13.08
CA THR A 197 6.08 20.44 -13.18
C THR A 197 7.50 20.14 -12.65
N PRO A 198 8.59 20.47 -13.37
CA PRO A 198 9.96 20.20 -12.91
C PRO A 198 10.26 20.80 -11.52
N ASP A 199 9.44 21.77 -11.11
CA ASP A 199 9.44 22.38 -9.78
C ASP A 199 8.98 21.42 -8.67
N MET A 200 8.08 20.48 -8.95
CA MET A 200 7.43 19.58 -7.97
C MET A 200 7.63 18.10 -8.30
N PRO A 201 8.86 17.57 -8.19
CA PRO A 201 9.16 16.16 -8.48
C PRO A 201 8.66 15.18 -7.40
N PHE A 202 8.01 15.70 -6.34
CA PHE A 202 7.64 14.96 -5.13
C PHE A 202 6.15 14.60 -5.08
N PHE A 203 5.37 14.92 -6.11
CA PHE A 203 3.92 14.70 -6.12
C PHE A 203 3.53 13.26 -5.77
N GLU A 204 4.21 12.28 -6.38
CA GLU A 204 3.92 10.86 -6.12
C GLU A 204 4.20 10.48 -4.66
N VAL A 205 5.28 11.01 -4.07
CA VAL A 205 5.62 10.79 -2.66
C VAL A 205 4.52 11.33 -1.75
N VAL A 206 3.99 12.52 -2.04
CA VAL A 206 2.90 13.12 -1.26
C VAL A 206 1.66 12.23 -1.31
N HIS A 207 1.32 11.68 -2.48
CA HIS A 207 0.22 10.72 -2.62
C HIS A 207 0.45 9.42 -1.84
N MET A 208 1.68 8.88 -1.87
CA MET A 208 2.02 7.68 -1.12
C MET A 208 1.89 7.91 0.39
N ILE A 209 2.45 9.00 0.92
CA ILE A 209 2.34 9.37 2.33
C ILE A 209 0.87 9.53 2.74
N ARG A 210 0.06 10.23 1.93
CA ARG A 210 -1.38 10.35 2.17
C ARG A 210 -2.05 8.96 2.30
N LYS A 211 -1.75 8.04 1.38
CA LYS A 211 -2.32 6.68 1.41
C LYS A 211 -1.89 5.93 2.67
N ALA A 212 -0.61 5.97 3.04
CA ALA A 212 -0.13 5.33 4.27
C ALA A 212 -0.83 5.89 5.52
N LEU A 213 -0.98 7.22 5.62
CA LEU A 213 -1.66 7.86 6.75
C LEU A 213 -3.14 7.47 6.82
N LEU A 214 -3.85 7.45 5.69
CA LEU A 214 -5.25 7.02 5.66
C LEU A 214 -5.38 5.57 6.10
N ILE A 215 -4.56 4.66 5.56
CA ILE A 215 -4.60 3.24 5.94
C ILE A 215 -4.27 3.06 7.42
N LEU A 216 -3.26 3.76 7.94
CA LEU A 216 -2.87 3.71 9.35
C LEU A 216 -4.01 4.17 10.27
N PHE A 217 -4.67 5.28 9.95
CA PHE A 217 -5.74 5.79 10.80
C PHE A 217 -7.02 4.95 10.70
N MET A 218 -7.33 4.42 9.51
CA MET A 218 -8.46 3.51 9.34
C MET A 218 -8.26 2.21 10.13
N SER A 219 -7.03 1.71 10.23
CA SER A 219 -6.74 0.45 10.94
C SER A 219 -6.56 0.60 12.45
N THR A 220 -5.83 1.64 12.89
CA THR A 220 -5.51 1.82 14.32
C THR A 220 -6.64 2.44 15.14
N LEU A 221 -7.58 3.12 14.49
CA LEU A 221 -8.70 3.81 15.13
C LEU A 221 -10.07 3.26 14.74
N ALA A 222 -10.12 2.02 14.23
CA ALA A 222 -11.37 1.35 13.84
C ALA A 222 -12.42 1.36 14.97
N THR A 223 -11.98 1.31 16.22
CA THR A 223 -12.84 1.36 17.41
C THR A 223 -13.39 2.75 17.75
N TYR A 224 -12.87 3.81 17.15
CA TYR A 224 -13.26 5.20 17.41
C TYR A 224 -13.67 5.90 16.11
N PRO A 225 -14.91 5.67 15.61
CA PRO A 225 -15.33 6.15 14.28
C PRO A 225 -15.26 7.67 14.12
N ILE A 226 -15.52 8.43 15.21
CA ILE A 226 -15.40 9.89 15.20
C ILE A 226 -13.94 10.32 15.04
N ALA A 227 -13.01 9.72 15.79
CA ALA A 227 -11.59 10.04 15.71
C ALA A 227 -11.02 9.67 14.32
N GLN A 228 -11.43 8.52 13.79
CA GLN A 228 -11.11 8.07 12.44
C GLN A 228 -11.59 9.07 11.38
N ALA A 229 -12.85 9.51 11.44
CA ALA A 229 -13.41 10.49 10.51
C ALA A 229 -12.67 11.84 10.57
N VAL A 230 -12.38 12.34 11.78
CA VAL A 230 -11.66 13.61 11.98
C VAL A 230 -10.23 13.52 11.42
N LEU A 231 -9.49 12.46 11.70
CA LEU A 231 -8.12 12.31 11.21
C LEU A 231 -8.07 12.08 9.70
N CYS A 232 -9.01 11.33 9.14
CA CYS A 232 -9.15 11.20 7.68
C CYS A 232 -9.43 12.56 7.04
N PHE A 233 -10.29 13.38 7.65
CA PHE A 233 -10.54 14.75 7.19
C PHE A 233 -9.26 15.59 7.24
N ILE A 234 -8.51 15.56 8.35
CA ILE A 234 -7.26 16.31 8.52
C ILE A 234 -6.23 15.90 7.44
N VAL A 235 -6.05 14.60 7.19
CA VAL A 235 -5.13 14.11 6.16
C VAL A 235 -5.55 14.58 4.76
N ASN A 236 -6.84 14.49 4.43
CA ASN A 236 -7.33 14.91 3.13
C ASN A 236 -7.28 16.44 2.96
N ALA A 237 -7.60 17.21 3.99
CA ALA A 237 -7.51 18.67 3.98
C ALA A 237 -6.06 19.14 3.85
N GLY A 238 -5.14 18.55 4.63
CA GLY A 238 -3.70 18.82 4.51
C GLY A 238 -3.16 18.46 3.14
N PHE A 239 -3.60 17.33 2.57
CA PHE A 239 -3.25 16.95 1.21
C PHE A 239 -3.75 17.95 0.16
N ILE A 240 -5.00 18.41 0.25
CA ILE A 240 -5.55 19.44 -0.63
C ILE A 240 -4.78 20.77 -0.48
N ALA A 241 -4.43 21.17 0.75
CA ALA A 241 -3.63 22.36 0.99
C ALA A 241 -2.23 22.25 0.33
N ILE A 242 -1.58 21.10 0.43
CA ILE A 242 -0.32 20.82 -0.26
C ILE A 242 -0.51 20.91 -1.77
N LEU A 243 -1.55 20.29 -2.34
CA LEU A 243 -1.84 20.38 -3.78
C LEU A 243 -2.05 21.82 -4.23
N TRP A 244 -2.81 22.59 -3.46
CA TRP A 244 -3.09 23.98 -3.78
C TRP A 244 -1.83 24.84 -3.73
N TRP A 245 -0.97 24.63 -2.74
CA TRP A 245 0.29 25.35 -2.60
C TRP A 245 1.29 24.97 -3.70
N THR A 246 1.36 23.68 -4.03
CA THR A 246 2.36 23.14 -4.94
C THR A 246 1.97 23.24 -6.41
N LYS A 247 0.69 23.52 -6.73
CA LYS A 247 0.15 23.67 -8.08
C LYS A 247 0.74 22.65 -9.06
N PRO A 248 0.65 21.34 -8.78
CA PRO A 248 1.10 20.34 -9.72
C PRO A 248 0.23 20.48 -10.97
N LEU A 249 0.84 20.84 -12.10
CA LEU A 249 0.14 20.81 -13.38
C LEU A 249 -0.26 19.35 -13.61
N ILE A 250 -1.53 19.03 -13.33
CA ILE A 250 -2.10 17.77 -13.73
C ILE A 250 -2.31 17.89 -15.23
N PHE A 251 -1.33 17.46 -16.01
CA PHE A 251 -1.54 17.25 -17.43
C PHE A 251 -2.52 16.07 -17.54
N PHE A 252 -3.82 16.38 -17.58
CA PHE A 252 -4.85 15.40 -17.88
C PHE A 252 -4.77 15.13 -19.39
N PRO A 253 -4.36 13.92 -19.83
CA PRO A 253 -4.38 13.57 -21.26
C PRO A 253 -5.80 13.45 -21.83
N CYS A 254 -6.85 13.78 -21.06
CA CYS A 254 -8.24 13.82 -21.51
C CYS A 254 -8.72 15.22 -21.93
N THR A 255 -7.87 16.26 -21.88
CA THR A 255 -8.23 17.56 -22.44
C THR A 255 -7.93 17.57 -23.94
N LEU A 256 -8.96 17.29 -24.73
CA LEU A 256 -8.99 17.53 -26.19
C LEU A 256 -8.87 19.02 -26.56
N VAL A 257 -8.78 19.91 -25.58
CA VAL A 257 -8.62 21.34 -25.79
C VAL A 257 -7.21 21.74 -25.39
N LYS A 258 -6.41 21.94 -26.43
CA LYS A 258 -5.09 22.55 -26.38
C LYS A 258 -5.30 24.05 -26.18
N ASN A 259 -4.87 24.60 -25.04
CA ASN A 259 -4.59 26.02 -24.92
C ASN A 259 -3.11 26.25 -25.19
#